data_AF-A0AAW5TNS5-F1
#
_entry.id   AF-A0AAW5TNS5-F1
#
_cell.length_a   1.000
_cell.length_b   1.000
_cell.length_c   1.000
_cell.angle_alpha   90.00
_cell.angle_beta   90.00
_cell.angle_gamma   90.00
#
_symmetry.space_group_name_H-M   'P 1'
#
loop_
_entity.id
_entity.type
_entity.pdbx_description
1 polymer ?
#
loop_
_entity_poly.entity_id
_entity_poly.type
_entity_poly.pdbx_seq_one_letter_code
_entity_poly.pdbx_strand_id
1 'polypeptide(L)'
;MKIKICGLSTKEAVDTAVESGATHLGFILSPSKRQVAPEKILQITNDVPKAVKKVGVFVDEPIDFVKKAIQVAQLDLVQLHGNEDMNYINQLDIPVIKAIRPDQEFKEYEDVILLFDSPQAGSGQAFDWKSLVTSGLKNKFFIAGGLNPENVAAAIQHFPDAYGVDISSGVETDGIKNLTKINNFVQNASLASSKQLFIEFLRITKKLNENKVIPYLMGSLAVEQIINFPTNPDDIDIQLKKPDFENFEQLTSLMEELGYQLIDLHEHKFEKASIHVGFASVETLKNYAGVDDNDIPKINFKSELHQEFFLPTLKQNIQIYQAAVTDSWRAKKTKDKKILKKLLFEENDANIK
;
A
#
# COMPACT_ATOMS: atom_id res chain seq x y z
N MET A 1 1.09 0.10 1.72
CA MET A 1 0.89 1.57 1.66
C MET A 1 -0.37 1.93 0.86
N LYS A 2 -1.01 3.08 1.12
CA LYS A 2 -2.14 3.58 0.31
C LYS A 2 -1.66 4.42 -0.87
N ILE A 3 -2.33 4.28 -2.01
CA ILE A 3 -2.09 5.05 -3.23
C ILE A 3 -3.42 5.71 -3.63
N LYS A 4 -3.44 7.05 -3.70
CA LYS A 4 -4.60 7.85 -4.06
C LYS A 4 -4.39 8.54 -5.41
N ILE A 5 -5.33 8.36 -6.34
CA ILE A 5 -5.38 9.09 -7.61
C ILE A 5 -6.50 10.11 -7.55
N CYS A 6 -6.16 11.39 -7.53
CA CYS A 6 -7.07 12.50 -7.33
C CYS A 6 -7.48 13.19 -8.64
N GLY A 7 -8.66 13.81 -8.68
CA GLY A 7 -9.16 14.56 -9.84
C GLY A 7 -9.61 13.67 -11.00
N LEU A 8 -10.16 12.49 -10.70
CA LEU A 8 -10.74 11.58 -11.69
C LEU A 8 -12.11 12.10 -12.15
N SER A 9 -12.42 11.96 -13.45
CA SER A 9 -13.69 12.43 -14.04
C SER A 9 -14.27 11.50 -15.12
N THR A 10 -13.54 10.48 -15.56
CA THR A 10 -13.99 9.54 -16.60
C THR A 10 -13.90 8.09 -16.11
N LYS A 11 -14.69 7.21 -16.73
CA LYS A 11 -14.72 5.77 -16.38
C LYS A 11 -13.38 5.10 -16.70
N GLU A 12 -12.77 5.45 -17.83
CA GLU A 12 -11.51 4.88 -18.28
C GLU A 12 -10.36 5.18 -17.30
N ALA A 13 -10.33 6.41 -16.76
CA ALA A 13 -9.33 6.80 -15.77
C ALA A 13 -9.58 6.10 -14.41
N VAL A 14 -10.84 5.94 -14.01
CA VAL A 14 -11.23 5.17 -12.82
C VAL A 14 -10.78 3.72 -12.95
N ASP A 15 -11.11 3.07 -14.07
CA ASP A 15 -10.79 1.68 -14.32
C ASP A 15 -9.28 1.45 -14.35
N THR A 16 -8.56 2.31 -15.06
CA THR A 16 -7.10 2.25 -15.09
C THR A 16 -6.50 2.39 -13.69
N ALA A 17 -7.00 3.31 -12.86
CA ALA A 17 -6.51 3.47 -11.50
C ALA A 17 -6.76 2.21 -10.66
N VAL A 18 -7.98 1.66 -10.70
CA VAL A 18 -8.36 0.42 -9.97
C VAL A 18 -7.55 -0.77 -10.44
N GLU A 19 -7.44 -0.98 -11.74
CA GLU A 19 -6.72 -2.11 -12.34
C GLU A 19 -5.23 -2.07 -12.02
N SER A 20 -4.66 -0.87 -11.99
CA SER A 20 -3.25 -0.64 -11.65
C SER A 20 -2.95 -0.85 -10.16
N GLY A 21 -3.97 -0.86 -9.29
CA GLY A 21 -3.82 -1.07 -7.84
C GLY A 21 -4.01 0.17 -6.96
N ALA A 22 -4.60 1.25 -7.48
CA ALA A 22 -4.95 2.40 -6.65
C ALA A 22 -5.94 1.99 -5.55
N THR A 23 -5.70 2.50 -4.34
CA THR A 23 -6.51 2.18 -3.15
C THR A 23 -7.58 3.25 -2.86
N HIS A 24 -7.37 4.47 -3.36
CA HIS A 24 -8.26 5.61 -3.16
C HIS A 24 -8.45 6.36 -4.49
N LEU A 25 -9.68 6.72 -4.81
CA LEU A 25 -10.08 7.45 -6.00
C LEU A 25 -10.65 8.80 -5.57
N GLY A 26 -10.00 9.90 -5.95
CA GLY A 26 -10.40 11.26 -5.58
C GLY A 26 -11.20 11.94 -6.69
N PHE A 27 -12.33 12.53 -6.32
CA PHE A 27 -13.23 13.26 -7.21
C PHE A 27 -13.39 14.68 -6.69
N ILE A 28 -13.17 15.69 -7.54
CA ILE A 28 -13.29 17.09 -7.12
C ILE A 28 -14.74 17.52 -7.30
N LEU A 29 -15.39 17.95 -6.23
CA LEU A 29 -16.78 18.41 -6.25
C LEU A 29 -16.90 19.94 -6.16
N SER A 30 -15.79 20.63 -5.88
CA SER A 30 -15.72 22.09 -5.87
C SER A 30 -15.36 22.70 -7.23
N PRO A 31 -15.70 23.98 -7.46
CA PRO A 31 -15.43 24.69 -8.71
C PRO A 31 -13.97 24.53 -9.18
N SER A 32 -13.79 23.83 -10.29
CA SER A 32 -12.49 23.63 -10.93
C SER A 32 -12.64 23.03 -12.33
N LYS A 33 -11.55 22.99 -13.10
CA LYS A 33 -11.50 22.26 -14.39
C LYS A 33 -11.77 20.75 -14.26
N ARG A 34 -11.64 20.20 -13.05
CA ARG A 34 -11.77 18.78 -12.74
C ARG A 34 -13.05 18.47 -11.96
N GLN A 35 -13.97 19.44 -11.88
CA GLN A 35 -15.21 19.28 -11.14
C GLN A 35 -16.09 18.17 -11.74
N VAL A 36 -16.67 17.33 -10.88
CA VAL A 36 -17.58 16.25 -11.27
C VAL A 36 -18.81 16.29 -10.39
N ALA A 37 -19.99 16.12 -10.98
CA ALA A 37 -21.25 16.06 -10.25
C ALA A 37 -21.37 14.74 -9.44
N PRO A 38 -21.99 14.74 -8.25
CA PRO A 38 -22.16 13.54 -7.42
C PRO A 38 -22.76 12.34 -8.17
N GLU A 39 -23.78 12.58 -9.01
CA GLU A 39 -24.46 11.55 -9.79
C GLU A 39 -23.52 10.92 -10.83
N LYS A 40 -22.62 11.73 -11.40
CA LYS A 40 -21.61 11.24 -12.35
C LYS A 40 -20.58 10.35 -11.66
N ILE A 41 -20.17 10.69 -10.43
CA ILE A 41 -19.27 9.85 -9.63
C ILE A 41 -19.90 8.48 -9.40
N LEU A 42 -21.18 8.42 -9.01
CA LEU A 42 -21.90 7.16 -8.84
C LEU A 42 -21.91 6.35 -10.16
N GLN A 43 -22.17 7.01 -11.29
CA GLN A 43 -22.19 6.36 -12.61
C GLN A 43 -20.84 5.72 -12.97
N ILE A 44 -19.73 6.44 -12.76
CA ILE A 44 -18.40 5.97 -13.17
C ILE A 44 -17.72 5.06 -12.13
N THR A 45 -18.35 4.81 -10.98
CA THR A 45 -17.79 3.98 -9.90
C THR A 45 -18.69 2.82 -9.47
N ASN A 46 -19.75 2.52 -10.24
CA ASN A 46 -20.76 1.52 -9.86
C ASN A 46 -20.21 0.08 -9.77
N ASP A 47 -19.13 -0.22 -10.48
CA ASP A 47 -18.45 -1.52 -10.53
C ASP A 47 -17.10 -1.52 -9.76
N VAL A 48 -16.75 -0.40 -9.13
CA VAL A 48 -15.52 -0.30 -8.34
C VAL A 48 -15.62 -1.21 -7.11
N PRO A 49 -14.61 -2.06 -6.85
CA PRO A 49 -14.61 -2.93 -5.67
C PRO A 49 -14.71 -2.13 -4.38
N LYS A 50 -15.51 -2.60 -3.40
CA LYS A 50 -15.70 -1.96 -2.08
C LYS A 50 -14.40 -1.69 -1.29
N ALA A 51 -13.34 -2.42 -1.61
CA ALA A 51 -12.02 -2.25 -1.01
C ALA A 51 -11.31 -0.97 -1.48
N VAL A 52 -11.66 -0.45 -2.65
CA VAL A 52 -11.13 0.81 -3.19
C VAL A 52 -12.03 1.95 -2.71
N LYS A 53 -11.43 2.96 -2.07
CA LYS A 53 -12.15 4.03 -1.40
C LYS A 53 -12.44 5.21 -2.31
N LYS A 54 -13.69 5.70 -2.28
CA LYS A 54 -14.10 6.91 -2.99
C LYS A 54 -13.95 8.12 -2.08
N VAL A 55 -13.19 9.12 -2.52
CA VAL A 55 -12.89 10.33 -1.78
C VAL A 55 -13.48 11.54 -2.50
N GLY A 56 -14.40 12.26 -1.87
CA GLY A 56 -14.89 13.53 -2.41
C GLY A 56 -14.02 14.69 -1.93
N VAL A 57 -13.53 15.52 -2.83
CA VAL A 57 -12.67 16.67 -2.52
C VAL A 57 -13.49 17.96 -2.58
N PHE A 58 -13.48 18.70 -1.48
CA PHE A 58 -14.24 19.93 -1.28
C PHE A 58 -13.31 21.08 -0.85
N VAL A 59 -13.69 22.30 -1.21
CA VAL A 59 -13.00 23.55 -0.88
C VAL A 59 -14.03 24.55 -0.40
N ASP A 60 -14.14 24.73 0.92
CA ASP A 60 -15.03 25.71 1.56
C ASP A 60 -16.51 25.56 1.15
N GLU A 61 -16.94 24.33 0.87
CA GLU A 61 -18.32 24.05 0.45
C GLU A 61 -19.29 24.03 1.64
N PRO A 62 -20.56 24.44 1.44
CA PRO A 62 -21.58 24.33 2.49
C PRO A 62 -21.75 22.88 2.96
N ILE A 63 -21.87 22.69 4.29
CA ILE A 63 -21.97 21.35 4.90
C ILE A 63 -23.15 20.53 4.33
N ASP A 64 -24.28 21.17 4.03
CA ASP A 64 -25.45 20.52 3.46
C ASP A 64 -25.17 19.94 2.06
N PHE A 65 -24.38 20.65 1.25
CA PHE A 65 -23.94 20.16 -0.05
C PHE A 65 -23.02 18.95 0.12
N VAL A 66 -22.05 19.01 1.05
CA VAL A 66 -21.14 17.90 1.32
C VAL A 66 -21.90 16.65 1.78
N LYS A 67 -22.83 16.79 2.73
CA LYS A 67 -23.69 15.69 3.20
C LYS A 67 -24.50 15.06 2.07
N LYS A 68 -25.09 15.89 1.21
CA LYS A 68 -25.81 15.41 0.03
C LYS A 68 -24.90 14.67 -0.94
N ALA A 69 -23.71 15.21 -1.23
CA ALA A 69 -22.74 14.58 -2.12
C ALA A 69 -22.25 13.23 -1.59
N ILE A 70 -22.01 13.11 -0.27
CA ILE A 70 -21.66 11.84 0.39
C ILE A 70 -22.70 10.76 0.08
N GLN A 71 -23.99 11.09 0.26
CA GLN A 71 -25.07 10.14 0.02
C GLN A 71 -25.21 9.77 -1.46
N VAL A 72 -25.23 10.76 -2.37
CA VAL A 72 -25.47 10.54 -3.79
C VAL A 72 -24.32 9.79 -4.46
N ALA A 73 -23.07 10.21 -4.22
CA ALA A 73 -21.89 9.56 -4.80
C ALA A 73 -21.44 8.31 -4.01
N GLN A 74 -22.08 8.04 -2.86
CA GLN A 74 -21.71 6.98 -1.93
C GLN A 74 -20.23 7.07 -1.54
N LEU A 75 -19.79 8.26 -1.09
CA LEU A 75 -18.40 8.51 -0.74
C LEU A 75 -18.01 7.74 0.53
N ASP A 76 -16.78 7.22 0.55
CA ASP A 76 -16.21 6.55 1.73
C ASP A 76 -15.46 7.54 2.64
N LEU A 77 -14.87 8.59 2.06
CA LEU A 77 -14.16 9.64 2.77
C LEU A 77 -14.46 11.00 2.13
N VAL A 78 -14.27 12.07 2.90
CA VAL A 78 -14.15 13.43 2.35
C VAL A 78 -12.74 13.96 2.52
N GLN A 79 -12.28 14.74 1.55
CA GLN A 79 -11.07 15.55 1.65
C GLN A 79 -11.46 17.02 1.70
N LEU A 80 -11.09 17.70 2.78
CA LEU A 80 -11.33 19.12 3.02
C LEU A 80 -10.06 19.91 2.72
N HIS A 81 -10.08 20.65 1.62
CA HIS A 81 -8.93 21.38 1.09
C HIS A 81 -9.03 22.91 1.31
N GLY A 82 -10.10 23.38 1.95
CA GLY A 82 -10.28 24.78 2.33
C GLY A 82 -9.85 25.08 3.76
N ASN A 83 -10.58 25.99 4.39
CA ASN A 83 -10.38 26.50 5.74
C ASN A 83 -11.33 25.85 6.77
N GLU A 84 -11.89 24.69 6.44
CA GLU A 84 -12.83 23.98 7.31
C GLU A 84 -12.17 23.58 8.64
N ASP A 85 -12.85 23.85 9.75
CA ASP A 85 -12.37 23.62 11.11
C ASP A 85 -12.98 22.36 11.77
N MET A 86 -12.68 22.12 13.05
CA MET A 86 -13.25 20.98 13.79
C MET A 86 -14.78 21.07 13.93
N ASN A 87 -15.37 22.27 13.98
CA ASN A 87 -16.83 22.39 14.04
C ASN A 87 -17.48 21.91 12.74
N TYR A 88 -16.82 22.15 11.60
CA TYR A 88 -17.23 21.60 10.32
C TYR A 88 -17.02 20.09 10.28
N ILE A 89 -15.83 19.62 10.66
CA ILE A 89 -15.42 18.20 10.61
C ILE A 89 -16.35 17.33 11.47
N ASN A 90 -16.67 17.78 12.69
CA ASN A 90 -17.51 17.03 13.63
C ASN A 90 -18.96 16.86 13.17
N GLN A 91 -19.39 17.55 12.10
CA GLN A 91 -20.71 17.37 11.51
C GLN A 91 -20.76 16.24 10.47
N LEU A 92 -19.63 15.64 10.11
CA LEU A 92 -19.50 14.60 9.11
C LEU A 92 -19.43 13.22 9.76
N ASP A 93 -20.21 12.28 9.24
CA ASP A 93 -20.29 10.91 9.78
C ASP A 93 -19.30 9.93 9.10
N ILE A 94 -18.41 10.43 8.25
CA ILE A 94 -17.41 9.62 7.54
C ILE A 94 -16.00 10.18 7.74
N PRO A 95 -14.94 9.35 7.60
CA PRO A 95 -13.57 9.79 7.82
C PRO A 95 -13.16 10.99 6.94
N VAL A 96 -12.38 11.88 7.53
CA VAL A 96 -11.91 13.12 6.89
C VAL A 96 -10.42 13.06 6.58
N ILE A 97 -10.06 13.50 5.38
CA ILE A 97 -8.71 13.88 4.99
C ILE A 97 -8.62 15.42 5.04
N LYS A 98 -7.86 16.01 5.96
CA LYS A 98 -7.63 17.46 5.97
C LYS A 98 -6.35 17.78 5.21
N ALA A 99 -6.46 18.57 4.14
CA ALA A 99 -5.28 19.11 3.48
C ALA A 99 -4.66 20.21 4.36
N ILE A 100 -3.35 20.11 4.57
CA ILE A 100 -2.53 21.02 5.36
C ILE A 100 -1.48 21.61 4.44
N ARG A 101 -1.37 22.94 4.45
CA ARG A 101 -0.26 23.61 3.78
C ARG A 101 0.98 23.59 4.68
N PRO A 102 2.20 23.39 4.13
CA PRO A 102 3.42 23.23 4.94
C PRO A 102 3.81 24.49 5.72
N ASP A 103 3.30 25.65 5.33
CA ASP A 103 3.53 26.96 5.93
C ASP A 103 2.55 27.32 7.07
N GLN A 104 1.56 26.46 7.33
CA GLN A 104 0.60 26.67 8.41
C GLN A 104 1.09 26.01 9.71
N GLU A 105 0.90 26.69 10.84
CA GLU A 105 1.08 26.06 12.14
C GLU A 105 0.19 24.83 12.26
N PHE A 106 0.81 23.71 12.61
CA PHE A 106 0.13 22.43 12.76
C PHE A 106 -0.86 22.50 13.92
N LYS A 107 -2.15 22.47 13.59
CA LYS A 107 -3.19 22.18 14.59
C LYS A 107 -3.34 20.66 14.65
N GLU A 108 -3.23 20.08 15.83
CA GLU A 108 -3.62 18.68 16.02
C GLU A 108 -5.12 18.55 15.70
N TYR A 109 -5.43 17.82 14.62
CA TYR A 109 -6.78 17.40 14.30
C TYR A 109 -6.96 16.00 14.88
N GLU A 110 -7.82 15.84 15.88
CA GLU A 110 -8.15 14.51 16.41
C GLU A 110 -8.91 13.69 15.36
N ASP A 111 -8.58 12.40 15.24
CA ASP A 111 -9.24 11.43 14.35
C ASP A 111 -9.33 11.79 12.85
N VAL A 112 -8.39 12.62 12.38
CA VAL A 112 -8.30 13.05 10.98
C VAL A 112 -7.06 12.48 10.30
N ILE A 113 -7.18 12.15 9.02
CA ILE A 113 -6.04 11.84 8.15
C ILE A 113 -5.53 13.15 7.57
N LEU A 114 -4.23 13.40 7.61
CA LEU A 114 -3.65 14.61 7.05
C LEU A 114 -3.24 14.39 5.60
N LEU A 115 -3.22 15.45 4.81
CA LEU A 115 -2.64 15.45 3.48
C LEU A 115 -1.72 16.66 3.36
N PHE A 116 -0.42 16.40 3.24
CA PHE A 116 0.58 17.44 3.03
C PHE A 116 0.70 17.72 1.54
N ASP A 117 0.14 18.85 1.09
CA ASP A 117 0.20 19.29 -0.31
C ASP A 117 1.20 20.43 -0.49
N SER A 118 1.57 20.74 -1.74
CA SER A 118 2.41 21.91 -2.01
C SER A 118 1.65 23.22 -1.72
N PRO A 119 2.35 24.33 -1.45
CA PRO A 119 1.72 25.63 -1.12
C PRO A 119 0.74 26.14 -2.19
N GLN A 120 0.84 25.66 -3.42
CA GLN A 120 -0.10 25.93 -4.51
C GLN A 120 -0.65 24.63 -5.10
N ALA A 121 -1.81 24.21 -4.59
CA ALA A 121 -2.55 23.07 -5.13
C ALA A 121 -2.74 23.21 -6.65
N GLY A 122 -2.26 22.23 -7.42
CA GLY A 122 -2.41 22.18 -8.87
C GLY A 122 -1.42 22.99 -9.71
N SER A 123 -0.41 23.65 -9.12
CA SER A 123 0.63 24.40 -9.89
C SER A 123 1.69 23.51 -10.55
N GLY A 124 1.86 22.28 -10.04
CA GLY A 124 2.93 21.38 -10.49
C GLY A 124 4.33 21.75 -10.00
N GLN A 125 4.50 22.83 -9.22
CA GLN A 125 5.77 23.09 -8.54
C GLN A 125 6.02 22.03 -7.46
N ALA A 126 7.21 21.42 -7.51
CA ALA A 126 7.64 20.44 -6.54
C ALA A 126 7.81 21.11 -5.17
N PHE A 127 7.06 20.62 -4.20
CA PHE A 127 7.29 20.90 -2.79
C PHE A 127 8.62 20.26 -2.37
N ASP A 128 9.47 20.97 -1.63
CA ASP A 128 10.65 20.35 -1.04
C ASP A 128 10.22 19.48 0.15
N TRP A 129 9.81 18.26 -0.18
CA TRP A 129 9.44 17.23 0.79
C TRP A 129 10.47 17.08 1.92
N LYS A 130 11.76 17.33 1.64
CA LYS A 130 12.83 17.18 2.64
C LYS A 130 12.72 18.14 3.81
N SER A 131 11.99 19.24 3.64
CA SER A 131 11.73 20.21 4.71
C SER A 131 10.60 19.78 5.64
N LEU A 132 9.78 18.80 5.24
CA LEU A 132 8.65 18.32 6.04
C LEU A 132 9.13 17.39 7.15
N VAL A 133 9.00 17.83 8.39
CA VAL A 133 9.26 16.99 9.57
C VAL A 133 7.96 16.30 9.98
N THR A 134 7.88 14.99 9.74
CA THR A 134 6.71 14.17 10.10
C THR A 134 6.93 13.32 11.35
N SER A 135 8.13 13.35 11.93
CA SER A 135 8.48 12.59 13.13
C SER A 135 7.62 13.01 14.31
N GLY A 136 6.97 12.05 14.98
CA GLY A 136 6.13 12.30 16.15
C GLY A 136 4.66 12.62 15.84
N LEU A 137 4.27 12.68 14.55
CA LEU A 137 2.88 12.78 14.17
C LEU A 137 2.11 11.52 14.57
N LYS A 138 1.01 11.71 15.31
CA LYS A 138 0.08 10.63 15.65
C LYS A 138 -0.91 10.34 14.52
N ASN A 139 -1.23 11.35 13.72
CA ASN A 139 -2.16 11.23 12.61
C ASN A 139 -1.55 10.42 11.46
N LYS A 140 -2.39 9.61 10.82
CA LYS A 140 -2.10 9.09 9.47
C LYS A 140 -1.96 10.26 8.51
N PHE A 141 -1.02 10.18 7.57
CA PHE A 141 -0.84 11.25 6.60
C PHE A 141 -0.55 10.74 5.18
N PHE A 142 -1.12 11.42 4.19
CA PHE A 142 -0.74 11.32 2.79
C PHE A 142 0.33 12.37 2.45
N ILE A 143 1.28 11.98 1.62
CA ILE A 143 2.19 12.91 0.94
C ILE A 143 1.65 13.22 -0.46
N ALA A 144 1.49 14.49 -0.77
CA ALA A 144 1.04 15.01 -2.06
C ALA A 144 2.05 16.04 -2.60
N GLY A 145 1.61 16.92 -3.51
CA GLY A 145 2.40 18.08 -3.97
C GLY A 145 3.57 17.74 -4.88
N GLY A 146 3.37 17.78 -6.20
CA GLY A 146 4.46 17.64 -7.18
C GLY A 146 4.97 16.20 -7.40
N LEU A 147 4.25 15.21 -6.86
CA LEU A 147 4.52 13.80 -7.17
C LEU A 147 4.31 13.51 -8.66
N ASN A 148 5.03 12.51 -9.19
CA ASN A 148 4.93 11.99 -10.55
C ASN A 148 5.54 10.57 -10.60
N PRO A 149 5.38 9.84 -11.72
CA PRO A 149 5.96 8.49 -11.84
C PRO A 149 7.47 8.43 -11.58
N GLU A 150 8.21 9.51 -11.89
CA GLU A 150 9.67 9.56 -11.80
C GLU A 150 10.17 9.78 -10.37
N ASN A 151 9.41 10.44 -9.49
CA ASN A 151 9.85 10.83 -8.15
C ASN A 151 9.12 10.12 -6.99
N VAL A 152 8.00 9.43 -7.25
CA VAL A 152 7.19 8.80 -6.20
C VAL A 152 7.97 7.80 -5.36
N ALA A 153 8.88 7.04 -5.98
CA ALA A 153 9.70 6.07 -5.26
C ALA A 153 10.65 6.74 -4.25
N ALA A 154 11.20 7.90 -4.59
CA ALA A 154 12.05 8.67 -3.69
C ALA A 154 11.25 9.30 -2.53
N ALA A 155 10.05 9.80 -2.81
CA ALA A 155 9.16 10.34 -1.78
C ALA A 155 8.77 9.26 -0.76
N ILE A 156 8.39 8.07 -1.23
CA ILE A 156 8.07 6.92 -0.38
C ILE A 156 9.27 6.56 0.51
N GLN A 157 10.46 6.45 -0.07
CA GLN A 157 11.69 6.15 0.67
C GLN A 157 12.01 7.19 1.74
N HIS A 158 11.69 8.45 1.47
CA HIS A 158 11.90 9.54 2.41
C HIS A 158 10.89 9.52 3.57
N PHE A 159 9.65 9.08 3.32
CA PHE A 159 8.58 9.00 4.31
C PHE A 159 8.08 7.55 4.51
N PRO A 160 8.88 6.67 5.15
CA PRO A 160 8.51 5.27 5.35
C PRO A 160 7.24 5.09 6.21
N ASP A 161 6.93 6.07 7.08
CA ASP A 161 5.76 6.02 7.96
C ASP A 161 4.51 6.68 7.36
N ALA A 162 4.58 7.15 6.10
CA ALA A 162 3.43 7.73 5.42
C ALA A 162 2.31 6.70 5.29
N TYR A 163 1.08 7.14 5.54
CA TYR A 163 -0.11 6.31 5.28
C TYR A 163 -0.26 6.03 3.78
N GLY A 164 0.09 7.02 2.95
CA GLY A 164 0.09 6.87 1.51
C GLY A 164 0.62 8.06 0.72
N VAL A 165 0.53 7.94 -0.59
CA VAL A 165 0.82 9.02 -1.54
C VAL A 165 -0.45 9.44 -2.30
N ASP A 166 -0.58 10.73 -2.57
CA ASP A 166 -1.67 11.31 -3.36
C ASP A 166 -1.13 12.02 -4.59
N ILE A 167 -1.76 11.76 -5.74
CA ILE A 167 -1.35 12.35 -7.01
C ILE A 167 -2.55 12.91 -7.78
N SER A 168 -2.40 14.14 -8.29
CA SER A 168 -3.32 14.70 -9.29
C SER A 168 -2.61 15.01 -10.61
N SER A 169 -1.96 16.17 -10.73
CA SER A 169 -1.46 16.70 -12.01
C SER A 169 -0.26 15.95 -12.59
N GLY A 170 0.57 15.29 -11.78
CA GLY A 170 1.73 14.55 -12.30
C GLY A 170 1.37 13.31 -13.13
N VAL A 171 0.11 12.89 -13.14
CA VAL A 171 -0.43 11.85 -14.05
C VAL A 171 -1.34 12.43 -15.13
N GLU A 172 -1.24 13.72 -15.42
CA GLU A 172 -1.98 14.38 -16.50
C GLU A 172 -1.09 14.67 -17.72
N THR A 173 -1.74 14.80 -18.88
CA THR A 173 -1.22 15.41 -20.10
C THR A 173 -2.25 16.44 -20.54
N ASP A 174 -1.84 17.70 -20.71
CA ASP A 174 -2.73 18.82 -21.08
C ASP A 174 -3.95 18.99 -20.15
N GLY A 175 -3.77 18.69 -18.86
CA GLY A 175 -4.81 18.78 -17.84
C GLY A 175 -5.81 17.61 -17.83
N ILE A 176 -5.60 16.58 -18.65
CA ILE A 176 -6.42 15.37 -18.72
C ILE A 176 -5.63 14.19 -18.18
N LYS A 177 -6.28 13.29 -17.43
CA LYS A 177 -5.64 12.08 -16.90
C LYS A 177 -5.06 11.22 -18.02
N ASN A 178 -3.78 10.89 -17.90
CA ASN A 178 -3.07 10.02 -18.81
C ASN A 178 -3.00 8.61 -18.21
N LEU A 179 -3.61 7.65 -18.89
CA LEU A 179 -3.75 6.27 -18.39
C LEU A 179 -2.40 5.59 -18.16
N THR A 180 -1.43 5.79 -19.07
CA THR A 180 -0.07 5.28 -18.93
C THR A 180 0.64 5.87 -17.72
N LYS A 181 0.50 7.17 -17.48
CA LYS A 181 1.10 7.81 -16.29
C LYS A 181 0.46 7.32 -14.99
N ILE A 182 -0.86 7.11 -14.96
CA ILE A 182 -1.54 6.50 -13.80
C ILE A 182 -0.92 5.14 -13.51
N ASN A 183 -0.83 4.29 -14.54
CA ASN A 183 -0.29 2.95 -14.40
C ASN A 183 1.16 2.98 -13.89
N ASN A 184 2.04 3.75 -14.53
CA ASN A 184 3.43 3.91 -14.12
C ASN A 184 3.56 4.43 -12.69
N PHE A 185 2.76 5.42 -12.30
CA PHE A 185 2.77 5.96 -10.94
C PHE A 185 2.43 4.89 -9.91
N VAL A 186 1.33 4.17 -10.11
CA VAL A 186 0.87 3.15 -9.16
C VAL A 186 1.87 2.00 -9.08
N GLN A 187 2.42 1.55 -10.22
CA GLN A 187 3.46 0.51 -10.23
C GLN A 187 4.71 0.95 -9.47
N ASN A 188 5.24 2.15 -9.76
CA ASN A 188 6.45 2.66 -9.11
C ASN A 188 6.22 2.88 -7.60
N ALA A 189 5.04 3.33 -7.21
CA ALA A 189 4.66 3.48 -5.80
C ALA A 189 4.57 2.12 -5.08
N SER A 190 3.93 1.12 -5.70
CA SER A 190 3.86 -0.24 -5.17
C SER A 190 5.25 -0.82 -4.97
N LEU A 191 6.10 -0.81 -6.01
CA LEU A 191 7.44 -1.39 -5.96
C LEU A 191 8.33 -0.69 -4.91
N ALA A 192 8.21 0.63 -4.77
CA ALA A 192 8.92 1.37 -3.73
C ALA A 192 8.45 0.98 -2.32
N SER A 193 7.14 0.79 -2.11
CA SER A 193 6.57 0.27 -0.86
C SER A 193 7.12 -1.11 -0.54
N SER A 194 7.10 -2.01 -1.51
CA SER A 194 7.58 -3.38 -1.36
C SER A 194 9.05 -3.44 -1.02
N LYS A 195 9.86 -2.56 -1.63
CA LYS A 195 11.29 -2.44 -1.31
C LYS A 195 11.51 -2.08 0.17
N GLN A 196 10.67 -1.23 0.76
CA GLN A 196 10.75 -0.93 2.20
C GLN A 196 10.42 -2.15 3.05
N LEU A 197 9.36 -2.89 2.70
CA LEU A 197 9.02 -4.14 3.38
C LEU A 197 10.14 -5.18 3.27
N PHE A 198 10.79 -5.28 2.11
CA PHE A 198 11.93 -6.17 1.93
C PHE A 198 13.15 -5.74 2.77
N ILE A 199 13.44 -4.44 2.85
CA ILE A 199 14.49 -3.91 3.73
C ILE A 199 14.17 -4.26 5.20
N GLU A 200 12.92 -4.12 5.61
CA GLU A 200 12.50 -4.47 6.96
C GLU A 200 12.59 -5.99 7.22
N PHE A 201 12.21 -6.81 6.24
CA PHE A 201 12.45 -8.25 6.27
C PHE A 201 13.93 -8.58 6.47
N LEU A 202 14.85 -7.87 5.80
CA LEU A 202 16.30 -8.08 5.98
C LEU A 202 16.78 -7.68 7.39
N ARG A 203 16.16 -6.68 8.03
CA ARG A 203 16.44 -6.32 9.43
C ARG A 203 15.98 -7.41 10.39
N ILE A 204 14.78 -7.94 10.19
CA ILE A 204 14.24 -9.07 10.97
C ILE A 204 15.13 -10.30 10.76
N THR A 205 15.47 -10.61 9.51
CA THR A 205 16.35 -11.74 9.15
C THR A 205 17.70 -11.64 9.83
N LYS A 206 18.31 -10.46 9.87
CA LYS A 206 19.57 -10.26 10.59
C LYS A 206 19.42 -10.66 12.08
N LYS A 207 18.38 -10.17 12.75
CA LYS A 207 18.12 -10.47 14.16
C LYS A 207 17.90 -11.96 14.41
N LEU A 208 17.19 -12.63 13.50
CA LEU A 208 16.98 -14.07 13.53
C LEU A 208 18.30 -14.84 13.31
N ASN A 209 19.11 -14.45 12.32
CA ASN A 209 20.39 -15.09 12.03
C ASN A 209 21.40 -14.97 13.18
N GLU A 210 21.43 -13.82 13.89
CA GLU A 210 22.21 -13.64 15.12
C GLU A 210 21.83 -14.65 16.22
N ASN A 211 20.59 -15.15 16.17
CA ASN A 211 20.05 -16.17 17.06
C ASN A 211 20.03 -17.57 16.41
N LYS A 212 20.77 -17.76 15.31
CA LYS A 212 20.91 -19.02 14.56
C LYS A 212 19.61 -19.52 13.91
N VAL A 213 18.64 -18.63 13.72
CA VAL A 213 17.39 -18.90 13.01
C VAL A 213 17.51 -18.38 11.58
N ILE A 214 17.19 -19.22 10.59
CA ILE A 214 17.22 -18.84 9.17
C ILE A 214 15.78 -18.86 8.64
N PRO A 215 15.18 -17.69 8.34
CA PRO A 215 13.79 -17.61 7.92
C PRO A 215 13.58 -17.99 6.46
N TYR A 216 12.33 -18.33 6.14
CA TYR A 216 11.81 -18.44 4.77
C TYR A 216 10.99 -17.19 4.46
N LEU A 217 11.34 -16.46 3.41
CA LEU A 217 10.50 -15.37 2.90
C LEU A 217 9.41 -15.96 2.00
N MET A 218 8.15 -15.73 2.35
CA MET A 218 6.99 -16.28 1.66
C MET A 218 6.04 -15.18 1.15
N GLY A 219 4.93 -15.60 0.54
CA GLY A 219 3.84 -14.69 0.19
C GLY A 219 4.12 -13.76 -1.00
N SER A 220 3.39 -12.65 -1.07
CA SER A 220 3.47 -11.72 -2.21
C SER A 220 4.80 -10.96 -2.27
N LEU A 221 5.43 -10.71 -1.12
CA LEU A 221 6.73 -10.04 -1.06
C LEU A 221 7.85 -10.94 -1.60
N ALA A 222 7.81 -12.25 -1.31
CA ALA A 222 8.73 -13.24 -1.89
C ALA A 222 8.64 -13.27 -3.42
N VAL A 223 7.42 -13.29 -3.95
CA VAL A 223 7.18 -13.32 -5.40
C VAL A 223 7.80 -12.10 -6.10
N GLU A 224 7.66 -10.91 -5.53
CA GLU A 224 8.26 -9.67 -6.07
C GLU A 224 9.80 -9.71 -6.12
N GLN A 225 10.46 -10.54 -5.32
CA GLN A 225 11.92 -10.71 -5.40
C GLN A 225 12.35 -11.60 -6.58
N ILE A 226 11.41 -12.34 -7.16
CA ILE A 226 11.65 -13.32 -8.22
C ILE A 226 11.20 -12.77 -9.57
N ILE A 227 10.11 -11.98 -9.57
CA ILE A 227 9.55 -11.37 -10.77
C ILE A 227 9.43 -9.86 -10.59
N ASN A 228 9.74 -9.08 -11.63
CA ASN A 228 9.57 -7.63 -11.61
C ASN A 228 8.10 -7.24 -11.86
N PHE A 229 7.22 -7.61 -10.95
CA PHE A 229 5.78 -7.38 -11.03
C PHE A 229 5.21 -6.93 -9.68
N PRO A 230 4.49 -5.80 -9.60
CA PRO A 230 3.93 -5.32 -8.35
C PRO A 230 2.80 -6.25 -7.86
N THR A 231 3.08 -7.02 -6.83
CA THR A 231 2.12 -7.88 -6.11
C THR A 231 1.40 -7.11 -5.00
N ASN A 232 1.87 -5.90 -4.63
CA ASN A 232 1.34 -5.06 -3.56
C ASN A 232 1.24 -5.82 -2.22
N PRO A 233 2.37 -6.29 -1.64
CA PRO A 233 2.37 -6.97 -0.35
C PRO A 233 1.77 -6.10 0.76
N ASP A 234 0.90 -6.71 1.57
CA ASP A 234 0.22 -6.05 2.69
C ASP A 234 1.03 -6.23 4.00
N ASP A 235 1.80 -7.31 4.07
CA ASP A 235 2.59 -7.79 5.20
C ASP A 235 3.86 -8.51 4.73
N ILE A 236 4.71 -8.85 5.71
CA ILE A 236 5.88 -9.70 5.54
C ILE A 236 5.50 -11.10 6.06
N ASP A 237 5.39 -12.07 5.15
CA ASP A 237 5.15 -13.47 5.51
C ASP A 237 6.48 -14.18 5.76
N ILE A 238 6.73 -14.56 7.02
CA ILE A 238 7.91 -15.32 7.43
C ILE A 238 7.48 -16.71 7.84
N GLN A 239 8.14 -17.73 7.29
CA GLN A 239 8.02 -19.10 7.80
C GLN A 239 9.31 -19.55 8.48
N LEU A 240 9.16 -20.33 9.54
CA LEU A 240 10.27 -20.87 10.34
C LEU A 240 10.15 -22.39 10.45
N LYS A 241 11.26 -23.07 10.72
CA LYS A 241 11.24 -24.49 11.11
C LYS A 241 10.51 -24.62 12.46
N LYS A 242 9.87 -25.77 12.69
CA LYS A 242 9.02 -25.97 13.86
C LYS A 242 9.71 -25.69 15.20
N PRO A 243 10.97 -26.10 15.46
CA PRO A 243 11.63 -25.78 16.74
C PRO A 243 11.78 -24.28 16.99
N ASP A 244 12.06 -23.50 15.94
CA ASP A 244 12.23 -22.05 16.02
C ASP A 244 10.87 -21.34 16.13
N PHE A 245 9.85 -21.84 15.41
CA PHE A 245 8.48 -21.33 15.47
C PHE A 245 7.82 -21.58 16.83
N GLU A 246 8.00 -22.78 17.40
CA GLU A 246 7.43 -23.17 18.69
C GLU A 246 8.16 -22.51 19.87
N ASN A 247 9.37 -21.99 19.68
CA ASN A 247 10.03 -21.13 20.66
C ASN A 247 9.47 -19.70 20.60
N PHE A 248 8.16 -19.58 20.84
CA PHE A 248 7.42 -18.35 20.65
C PHE A 248 7.83 -17.24 21.63
N GLU A 249 8.25 -17.60 22.84
CA GLU A 249 8.78 -16.63 23.82
C GLU A 249 10.04 -15.95 23.29
N GLN A 250 10.98 -16.71 22.74
CA GLN A 250 12.17 -16.14 22.12
C GLN A 250 11.80 -15.29 20.91
N LEU A 251 10.91 -15.78 20.03
CA LEU A 251 10.47 -15.04 18.86
C LEU A 251 9.84 -13.69 19.23
N THR A 252 8.94 -13.67 20.21
CA THR A 252 8.32 -12.44 20.70
C THR A 252 9.36 -11.48 21.27
N SER A 253 10.30 -11.94 22.09
CA SER A 253 11.39 -11.10 22.62
C SER A 253 12.21 -10.46 21.50
N LEU A 254 12.58 -11.22 20.46
CA LEU A 254 13.35 -10.72 19.33
C LEU A 254 12.59 -9.64 18.54
N MET A 255 11.29 -9.83 18.35
CA MET A 255 10.43 -8.87 17.65
C MET A 255 10.22 -7.60 18.48
N GLU A 256 10.02 -7.72 19.80
CA GLU A 256 9.90 -6.59 20.73
C GLU A 256 11.19 -5.73 20.73
N GLU A 257 12.36 -6.36 20.71
CA GLU A 257 13.64 -5.65 20.56
C GLU A 257 13.77 -4.86 19.24
N LEU A 258 13.06 -5.29 18.19
CA LEU A 258 12.96 -4.58 16.90
C LEU A 258 11.84 -3.52 16.88
N GLY A 259 11.17 -3.31 18.02
CA GLY A 259 10.08 -2.35 18.19
C GLY A 259 8.73 -2.84 17.70
N TYR A 260 8.56 -4.15 17.48
CA TYR A 260 7.28 -4.73 17.12
C TYR A 260 6.45 -5.09 18.35
N GLN A 261 5.14 -5.05 18.19
CA GLN A 261 4.17 -5.49 19.20
C GLN A 261 3.38 -6.66 18.64
N LEU A 262 3.10 -7.65 19.48
CA LEU A 262 2.22 -8.76 19.12
C LEU A 262 0.76 -8.27 19.11
N ILE A 263 0.09 -8.39 17.98
CA ILE A 263 -1.29 -7.92 17.78
C ILE A 263 -2.30 -9.05 17.63
N ASP A 264 -1.86 -10.25 17.22
CA ASP A 264 -2.69 -11.44 17.14
C ASP A 264 -1.87 -12.67 17.52
N LEU A 265 -2.22 -13.28 18.66
CA LEU A 265 -1.60 -14.50 19.18
C LEU A 265 -1.92 -15.73 18.34
N HIS A 266 -3.11 -15.80 17.72
CA HIS A 266 -3.53 -16.94 16.93
C HIS A 266 -2.90 -16.92 15.55
N GLU A 267 -2.80 -15.74 14.93
CA GLU A 267 -2.14 -15.55 13.63
C GLU A 267 -0.63 -15.30 13.74
N HIS A 268 -0.08 -15.27 14.97
CA HIS A 268 1.34 -15.00 15.26
C HIS A 268 1.81 -13.73 14.55
N LYS A 269 0.99 -12.67 14.65
CA LYS A 269 1.12 -11.45 13.87
C LYS A 269 1.64 -10.31 14.72
N PHE A 270 2.68 -9.67 14.21
CA PHE A 270 3.35 -8.52 14.83
C PHE A 270 3.12 -7.25 14.01
N GLU A 271 3.09 -6.10 14.68
CA GLU A 271 2.96 -4.78 14.05
C GLU A 271 4.01 -3.81 14.56
N LYS A 272 4.54 -2.99 13.65
CA LYS A 272 5.33 -1.80 13.97
C LYS A 272 4.93 -0.68 13.03
N ALA A 273 4.39 0.40 13.60
CA ALA A 273 3.82 1.52 12.85
C ALA A 273 2.77 1.03 11.83
N SER A 274 3.10 0.98 10.52
CA SER A 274 2.19 0.46 9.48
C SER A 274 2.59 -0.91 8.92
N ILE A 275 3.69 -1.48 9.41
CA ILE A 275 4.27 -2.73 8.93
C ILE A 275 3.73 -3.89 9.76
N HIS A 276 3.23 -4.91 9.06
CA HIS A 276 2.76 -6.14 9.65
C HIS A 276 3.68 -7.31 9.27
N VAL A 277 3.91 -8.21 10.21
CA VAL A 277 4.73 -9.41 10.00
C VAL A 277 3.95 -10.61 10.53
N GLY A 278 3.71 -11.61 9.67
CA GLY A 278 3.09 -12.87 10.05
C GLY A 278 4.13 -13.97 10.16
N PHE A 279 4.04 -14.81 11.18
CA PHE A 279 4.86 -16.00 11.33
C PHE A 279 4.04 -17.28 11.18
N ALA A 280 4.62 -18.27 10.51
CA ALA A 280 4.03 -19.61 10.43
C ALA A 280 5.12 -20.70 10.37
N SER A 281 4.71 -21.96 10.55
CA SER A 281 5.61 -23.10 10.36
C SER A 281 5.73 -23.48 8.88
N VAL A 282 6.97 -23.61 8.41
CA VAL A 282 7.27 -24.04 7.03
C VAL A 282 6.90 -25.50 6.77
N GLU A 283 6.80 -26.34 7.82
CA GLU A 283 6.54 -27.78 7.67
C GLU A 283 5.16 -28.11 7.10
N THR A 284 4.21 -27.16 7.19
CA THR A 284 2.88 -27.30 6.57
C THR A 284 2.93 -27.21 5.05
N LEU A 285 3.99 -26.65 4.47
CA LEU A 285 4.09 -26.31 3.06
C LEU A 285 4.03 -27.54 2.15
N LYS A 286 4.64 -28.65 2.58
CA LYS A 286 4.64 -29.91 1.83
C LYS A 286 3.22 -30.47 1.68
N ASN A 287 2.45 -30.47 2.76
CA ASN A 287 1.07 -30.96 2.73
C ASN A 287 0.14 -29.97 2.01
N TYR A 288 0.41 -28.68 2.11
CA TYR A 288 -0.41 -27.62 1.53
C TYR A 288 -0.23 -27.48 0.01
N ALA A 289 1.02 -27.46 -0.47
CA ALA A 289 1.36 -27.14 -1.86
C ALA A 289 2.26 -28.19 -2.54
N GLY A 290 2.63 -29.27 -1.85
CA GLY A 290 3.55 -30.27 -2.40
C GLY A 290 5.00 -29.78 -2.53
N VAL A 291 5.36 -28.69 -1.84
CA VAL A 291 6.72 -28.14 -1.85
C VAL A 291 7.44 -28.58 -0.58
N ASP A 292 8.52 -29.35 -0.73
CA ASP A 292 9.41 -29.71 0.38
C ASP A 292 10.27 -28.49 0.75
N ASP A 293 10.28 -28.15 2.03
CA ASP A 293 10.97 -26.98 2.55
C ASP A 293 12.50 -27.14 2.54
N ASN A 294 13.01 -28.38 2.43
CA ASN A 294 14.43 -28.64 2.26
C ASN A 294 14.91 -28.40 0.82
N ASP A 295 13.98 -28.37 -0.15
CA ASP A 295 14.28 -28.10 -1.57
C ASP A 295 14.23 -26.59 -1.90
N ILE A 296 13.89 -25.75 -0.93
CA ILE A 296 13.87 -24.30 -1.12
C ILE A 296 15.32 -23.79 -1.07
N PRO A 297 15.79 -23.03 -2.07
CA PRO A 297 17.17 -22.58 -2.12
C PRO A 297 17.45 -21.54 -1.03
N LYS A 298 18.64 -21.68 -0.41
CA LYS A 298 19.18 -20.70 0.53
C LYS A 298 19.81 -19.54 -0.24
N ILE A 299 19.41 -18.32 0.11
CA ILE A 299 19.95 -17.08 -0.42
C ILE A 299 20.94 -16.50 0.58
N ASN A 300 22.16 -16.24 0.10
CA ASN A 300 23.19 -15.49 0.82
C ASN A 300 23.19 -14.05 0.31
N PHE A 301 22.42 -13.19 0.98
CA PHE A 301 22.28 -11.81 0.55
C PHE A 301 23.53 -11.01 0.94
N LYS A 302 24.38 -10.74 -0.06
CA LYS A 302 25.62 -9.97 0.09
C LYS A 302 25.30 -8.48 0.26
N SER A 303 24.86 -8.11 1.46
CA SER A 303 24.87 -6.74 1.97
C SER A 303 26.00 -6.57 2.99
N GLU A 304 26.22 -5.34 3.48
CA GLU A 304 27.15 -5.08 4.59
C GLU A 304 26.88 -5.94 5.84
N LEU A 305 25.67 -6.49 5.96
CA LEU A 305 25.16 -7.18 7.14
C LEU A 305 25.05 -8.70 6.99
N HIS A 306 25.35 -9.26 5.80
CA HIS A 306 25.34 -10.72 5.51
C HIS A 306 24.10 -11.47 6.04
N GLN A 307 22.97 -11.36 5.36
CA GLN A 307 21.74 -12.08 5.72
C GLN A 307 21.60 -13.39 4.96
N GLU A 308 21.13 -14.42 5.68
CA GLU A 308 20.78 -15.72 5.15
C GLU A 308 19.28 -15.96 5.32
N PHE A 309 18.59 -16.30 4.22
CA PHE A 309 17.18 -16.70 4.23
C PHE A 309 16.88 -17.67 3.09
N PHE A 310 15.76 -18.37 3.17
CA PHE A 310 15.26 -19.24 2.10
C PHE A 310 14.22 -18.51 1.26
N LEU A 311 14.25 -18.72 -0.05
CA LEU A 311 13.32 -18.09 -0.99
C LEU A 311 12.81 -19.13 -2.01
N PRO A 312 11.49 -19.42 -2.06
CA PRO A 312 10.98 -20.38 -3.04
C PRO A 312 11.28 -19.93 -4.47
N THR A 313 11.58 -20.86 -5.36
CA THR A 313 11.79 -20.60 -6.78
C THR A 313 10.50 -20.16 -7.49
N LEU A 314 10.60 -19.73 -8.75
CA LEU A 314 9.44 -19.44 -9.60
C LEU A 314 8.46 -20.63 -9.63
N LYS A 315 8.97 -21.84 -9.88
CA LYS A 315 8.17 -23.07 -9.94
C LYS A 315 7.51 -23.42 -8.60
N GLN A 316 8.23 -23.30 -7.49
CA GLN A 316 7.67 -23.53 -6.16
C GLN A 316 6.59 -22.49 -5.82
N ASN A 317 6.78 -21.22 -6.17
CA ASN A 317 5.73 -20.21 -6.02
C ASN A 317 4.48 -20.52 -6.86
N ILE A 318 4.64 -21.04 -8.08
CA ILE A 318 3.49 -21.48 -8.89
C ILE A 318 2.69 -22.56 -8.16
N GLN A 319 3.35 -23.58 -7.58
CA GLN A 319 2.68 -24.62 -6.80
C GLN A 319 1.94 -24.04 -5.58
N ILE A 320 2.59 -23.13 -4.84
CA ILE A 320 2.02 -22.46 -3.66
C ILE A 320 0.77 -21.66 -4.03
N TYR A 321 0.82 -20.87 -5.10
CA TYR A 321 -0.31 -20.05 -5.54
C TYR A 321 -1.41 -20.87 -6.22
N GLN A 322 -1.08 -21.98 -6.88
CA GLN A 322 -2.07 -22.94 -7.38
C GLN A 322 -2.88 -23.56 -6.23
N ALA A 323 -2.21 -23.95 -5.14
CA ALA A 323 -2.90 -24.44 -3.93
C ALA A 323 -3.73 -23.32 -3.27
N ALA A 324 -3.21 -22.09 -3.22
CA ALA A 324 -3.95 -20.96 -2.66
C ALA A 324 -5.24 -20.63 -3.42
N VAL A 325 -5.24 -20.64 -4.75
CA VAL A 325 -6.45 -20.30 -5.51
C VAL A 325 -7.52 -21.39 -5.50
N THR A 326 -7.18 -22.62 -5.09
CA THR A 326 -8.12 -23.75 -4.94
C THR A 326 -8.65 -23.91 -3.52
N ASP A 327 -7.96 -23.35 -2.52
CA ASP A 327 -8.42 -23.32 -1.13
C ASP A 327 -9.67 -22.44 -0.96
N SER A 328 -10.69 -22.97 -0.28
CA SER A 328 -11.95 -22.31 0.05
C SER A 328 -11.80 -20.89 0.64
N TRP A 329 -10.72 -20.62 1.38
CA TRP A 329 -10.46 -19.31 2.00
C TRP A 329 -9.83 -18.30 1.02
N ARG A 330 -8.89 -18.74 0.17
CA ARG A 330 -8.14 -17.86 -0.76
C ARG A 330 -8.68 -17.87 -2.19
N ALA A 331 -9.53 -18.81 -2.58
CA ALA A 331 -10.14 -18.90 -3.92
C ALA A 331 -10.96 -17.66 -4.32
N LYS A 332 -11.44 -16.89 -3.34
CA LYS A 332 -12.16 -15.63 -3.54
C LYS A 332 -11.24 -14.41 -3.69
N LYS A 333 -9.94 -14.52 -3.38
CA LYS A 333 -8.99 -13.42 -3.46
C LYS A 333 -8.56 -13.19 -4.91
N THR A 334 -8.96 -12.06 -5.47
CA THR A 334 -8.58 -11.65 -6.83
C THR A 334 -7.08 -11.41 -6.98
N LYS A 335 -6.39 -11.00 -5.90
CA LYS A 335 -4.94 -10.77 -5.86
C LYS A 335 -4.16 -12.05 -6.19
N ASP A 336 -4.44 -13.16 -5.50
CA ASP A 336 -3.72 -14.43 -5.69
C ASP A 336 -3.88 -14.96 -7.13
N LYS A 337 -5.06 -14.80 -7.72
CA LYS A 337 -5.30 -15.17 -9.14
C LYS A 337 -4.49 -14.33 -10.11
N LYS A 338 -4.36 -13.02 -9.87
CA LYS A 338 -3.52 -12.13 -10.70
C LYS A 338 -2.04 -12.51 -10.59
N ILE A 339 -1.56 -12.77 -9.38
CA ILE A 339 -0.19 -13.21 -9.12
C ILE A 339 0.08 -14.54 -9.82
N LEU A 340 -0.80 -15.54 -9.66
CA LEU A 340 -0.65 -16.83 -10.32
C LEU A 340 -0.61 -16.70 -11.85
N LYS A 341 -1.51 -15.91 -12.44
CA LYS A 341 -1.51 -15.66 -13.89
C LYS A 341 -0.18 -15.07 -14.36
N LYS A 342 0.40 -14.15 -13.58
CA LYS A 342 1.70 -13.56 -13.90
C LYS A 342 2.85 -14.56 -13.75
N LEU A 343 2.87 -15.35 -12.68
CA LEU A 343 3.88 -16.40 -12.48
C LEU A 343 3.89 -17.40 -13.63
N LEU A 344 2.71 -17.88 -14.06
CA LEU A 344 2.57 -18.79 -15.21
C LEU A 344 3.03 -18.15 -16.53
N PHE A 345 2.81 -16.84 -16.70
CA PHE A 345 3.31 -16.11 -17.85
C PHE A 345 4.84 -16.08 -17.88
N GLU A 346 5.48 -15.74 -16.75
CA GLU A 346 6.94 -15.70 -16.63
C GLU A 346 7.60 -17.08 -16.80
N GLU A 347 6.96 -18.15 -16.33
CA GLU A 347 7.45 -19.53 -16.54
C GLU A 347 7.45 -19.91 -18.03
N ASN A 348 6.39 -19.56 -18.76
CA ASN A 348 6.34 -19.80 -20.20
C ASN A 348 7.38 -18.98 -20.96
N ASP A 349 7.57 -17.70 -20.63
CA ASP A 349 8.60 -16.85 -21.25
C ASP A 349 10.02 -17.36 -20.97
N ALA A 350 10.27 -17.89 -19.77
CA ALA A 350 11.55 -18.50 -19.41
C ALA A 350 11.83 -19.80 -20.17
N ASN A 351 10.79 -20.55 -20.57
CA ASN A 351 10.93 -21.77 -21.37
C ASN A 351 11.11 -21.51 -22.87
N ILE A 352 10.85 -20.30 -23.34
CA ILE A 352 10.98 -19.88 -24.76
C ILE A 352 12.37 -19.27 -25.04
N LYS A 353 13.07 -18.80 -24.00
CA LYS A 353 14.44 -18.25 -24.06
C LYS A 353 15.47 -19.33 -23.76
#